data_AF-A0A434EUP4-F1
#
_entry.id   AF-A0A434EUP4-F1
#
_cell.length_a   1.000
_cell.length_b   1.000
_cell.length_c   1.000
_cell.angle_alpha   90.00
_cell.angle_beta   90.00
_cell.angle_gamma   90.00
#
_symmetry.space_group_name_H-M   'P 1'
#
loop_
_entity.id
_entity.type
_entity.pdbx_description
1 polymer ?
#
loop_
_entity_poly.entity_id
_entity_poly.type
_entity_poly.pdbx_seq_one_letter_code
_entity_poly.pdbx_strand_id
1 'polypeptide(L)' 'PYVLVRGRLEALVARPVMYELVEHGEEIDIDGKTMFSVRSGGEVYPIMPAEKLRRLSA' A
#
# COMPACT_ATOMS: atom_id res chain seq x y z
N PRO A 1 -0.35 7.53 -1.84
CA PRO A 1 0.11 7.11 -0.49
C PRO A 1 1.14 8.11 0.01
N TYR A 2 1.32 8.24 1.32
CA TYR A 2 2.39 9.03 1.91
C TYR A 2 3.49 8.12 2.44
N VAL A 3 4.73 8.58 2.42
CA VAL A 3 5.88 7.88 3.01
C VAL A 3 6.52 8.80 4.05
N LEU A 4 6.75 8.28 5.25
CA LEU A 4 7.53 8.99 6.26
C LEU A 4 8.99 9.06 5.82
N VAL A 5 9.51 10.28 5.66
CA VAL A 5 10.90 10.52 5.24
C VAL A 5 11.83 10.63 6.44
N ARG A 6 11.46 11.49 7.41
CA ARG A 6 12.20 11.69 8.67
C ARG A 6 11.36 12.45 9.69
N GLY A 7 11.45 12.07 10.96
CA GLY A 7 10.73 12.74 12.05
C GLY A 7 9.21 12.71 11.83
N ARG A 8 8.62 13.85 11.44
CA ARG A 8 7.19 13.97 11.07
C ARG A 8 7.00 14.50 9.64
N LEU A 9 8.03 14.43 8.80
CA LEU A 9 7.95 14.85 7.40
C LEU A 9 7.51 13.68 6.55
N GLU A 10 6.34 13.83 5.93
CA GLU A 10 5.76 12.86 5.00
C GLU A 10 5.85 13.39 3.57
N ALA A 11 6.15 12.51 2.63
CA ALA A 11 6.15 12.81 1.21
C ALA A 11 4.94 12.15 0.53
N LEU A 12 4.17 12.93 -0.22
CA LEU A 12 3.16 12.39 -1.12
C LEU A 12 3.86 11.70 -2.29
N VAL A 13 3.59 10.41 -2.48
CA VAL A 13 4.11 9.65 -3.61
C VAL A 13 3.49 10.16 -4.90
N ALA A 14 4.34 10.55 -5.85
CA ALA A 14 3.92 10.99 -7.17
C ALA A 14 3.25 9.85 -7.95
N ARG A 15 2.34 10.19 -8.87
CA ARG A 15 1.58 9.19 -9.63
C ARG A 15 2.43 8.15 -10.37
N PRO A 16 3.54 8.49 -11.07
CA PRO A 16 4.36 7.49 -11.74
C PRO A 16 4.91 6.44 -10.76
N VAL A 17 5.48 6.91 -9.65
CA VAL A 17 6.04 6.04 -8.59
C VAL A 17 4.94 5.23 -7.90
N MET A 18 3.72 5.77 -7.82
CA MET A 18 2.58 5.02 -7.27
C MET A 18 2.26 3.79 -8.14
N TYR A 19 2.32 3.90 -9.47
CA TYR A 19 2.09 2.76 -10.36
C TYR A 19 3.17 1.69 -10.21
N GLU A 20 4.44 2.08 -10.13
CA GLU A 20 5.53 1.15 -9.84
C GLU A 20 5.35 0.48 -8.47
N LEU A 21 4.93 1.24 -7.45
CA LEU A 21 4.73 0.73 -6.10
C LEU A 21 3.63 -0.33 -6.03
N VAL A 22 2.53 -0.17 -6.78
CA VAL A 22 1.43 -1.15 -6.75
C VAL A 22 1.80 -2.47 -7.43
N GLU A 23 2.79 -2.50 -8.33
CA GLU A 23 3.31 -3.75 -8.89
C GLU A 23 4.00 -4.63 -7.83
N HIS A 24 4.45 -4.02 -6.73
CA HIS A 24 5.02 -4.72 -5.58
C HIS A 24 3.98 -5.08 -4.50
N GLY A 25 2.71 -4.75 -4.72
CA GLY A 25 1.66 -5.03 -3.75
C GLY A 25 1.16 -6.47 -3.82
N GLU A 26 0.76 -7.00 -2.67
CA GLU A 26 0.19 -8.34 -2.52
C GLU A 26 -1.01 -8.33 -1.57
N GLU A 27 -1.86 -9.36 -1.66
CA GLU A 27 -2.95 -9.57 -0.70
C GLU A 27 -2.41 -10.26 0.56
N ILE A 28 -2.57 -9.61 1.71
CA ILE A 28 -2.13 -10.10 3.02
C ILE A 28 -3.33 -10.11 3.97
N ASP A 29 -3.49 -11.19 4.75
CA ASP A 29 -4.46 -11.20 5.85
C ASP A 29 -3.92 -10.42 7.05
N ILE A 30 -4.69 -9.45 7.51
CA ILE A 30 -4.37 -8.61 8.67
C ILE A 30 -5.61 -8.58 9.54
N ASP A 31 -5.52 -9.18 10.73
CA ASP A 31 -6.60 -9.30 11.71
C ASP A 31 -7.90 -9.89 11.10
N GLY A 32 -7.78 -10.94 10.26
CA GLY A 32 -8.91 -11.60 9.62
C GLY A 32 -9.50 -10.84 8.44
N LYS A 33 -8.79 -9.82 7.94
CA LYS A 33 -9.18 -9.03 6.78
C LYS A 33 -8.10 -9.05 5.71
N THR A 34 -8.46 -9.45 4.50
CA THR A 34 -7.56 -9.41 3.34
C THR A 34 -7.35 -7.96 2.88
N MET A 35 -6.11 -7.49 3.01
CA MET A 35 -5.66 -6.14 2.67
C MET A 35 -4.68 -6.20 1.51
N PHE A 36 -4.89 -5.37 0.49
CA PHE A 36 -3.82 -5.07 -0.47
C PHE A 36 -2.76 -4.21 0.21
N SER A 37 -1.54 -4.71 0.23
CA SER A 37 -0.48 -4.22 1.10
C SER A 37 0.87 -4.26 0.38
N VAL A 38 1.82 -3.45 0.83
CA VAL A 38 3.21 -3.48 0.36
C VAL A 38 4.11 -3.93 1.50
N ARG A 39 5.07 -4.81 1.21
CA ARG A 39 6.15 -5.17 2.13
C ARG A 39 7.39 -4.32 1.87
N SER A 40 7.99 -3.80 2.92
CA SER A 40 9.26 -3.08 2.82
C SER A 40 9.99 -3.10 4.15
N GLY A 41 11.31 -3.37 4.12
CA GLY A 41 12.13 -3.38 5.34
C GLY A 41 11.71 -4.39 6.40
N GLY A 42 11.07 -5.51 6.01
CA GLY A 42 10.53 -6.51 6.94
C GLY A 42 9.15 -6.19 7.51
N GLU A 43 8.60 -5.00 7.21
CA GLU A 43 7.30 -4.53 7.69
C GLU A 43 6.22 -4.62 6.60
N VAL A 44 4.96 -4.63 7.03
CA VAL A 44 3.78 -4.62 6.16
C VAL A 44 3.07 -3.28 6.26
N TYR A 45 2.80 -2.65 5.12
CA TYR A 45 2.07 -1.39 5.01
C TYR A 45 0.73 -1.65 4.31
N PRO A 46 -0.38 -1.74 5.06
CA PRO A 46 -1.70 -1.95 4.48
C PRO A 46 -2.15 -0.68 3.74
N ILE A 47 -2.57 -0.82 2.49
CA ILE A 47 -3.06 0.31 1.69
C ILE A 47 -4.59 0.38 1.77
N MET A 48 -5.27 -0.73 1.46
CA MET A 48 -6.73 -0.81 1.46
C MET A 48 -7.24 -2.25 1.46
N PRO A 49 -8.53 -2.49 1.81
CA PRO A 49 -9.12 -3.83 1.68
C PRO A 49 -9.05 -4.33 0.23
N ALA A 50 -8.60 -5.57 0.04
CA ALA A 50 -8.41 -6.16 -1.29
C ALA A 50 -9.73 -6.21 -2.09
N GLU A 51 -10.84 -6.52 -1.41
CA GLU A 51 -12.16 -6.51 -2.03
C GLU A 51 -12.57 -5.13 -2.55
N LYS A 52 -12.21 -4.06 -1.82
CA LYS A 52 -12.48 -2.69 -2.26
C LYS A 52 -11.65 -2.34 -3.49
N LEU A 53 -10.39 -2.77 -3.54
CA LEU A 53 -9.53 -2.58 -4.70
C LEU A 53 -10.13 -3.28 -5.93
N ARG A 54 -10.50 -4.55 -5.80
CA ARG A 54 -11.12 -5.32 -6.90
C ARG A 54 -12.35 -4.66 -7.49
N ARG A 55 -13.21 -4.05 -6.66
CA ARG A 55 -14.40 -3.30 -7.14
C ARG A 55 -14.06 -2.00 -7.87
N LEU A 56 -12.94 -1.36 -7.56
CA LEU A 56 -12.52 -0.09 -8.17
C LEU A 56 -11.69 -0.29 -9.45
N SER A 57 -11.13 -1.50 -9.63
CA SER A 57 -10.33 -1.88 -10.79
C SER A 57 -11.10 -2.71 -11.81
N ALA A 58 -12.37 -3.03 -11.54
CA ALA A 58 -13.30 -3.65 -12.48
C ALA A 58 -13.91 -2.59 -13.41
#